data_AF-A0A7W1KAR0-F1
#
_entry.id   AF-A0A7W1KAR0-F1
#
_cell.length_a   1.000
_cell.length_b   1.000
_cell.length_c   1.000
_cell.angle_alpha   90.00
_cell.angle_beta   90.00
_cell.angle_gamma   90.00
#
_symmetry.space_group_name_H-M   'P 1'
#
loop_
_entity.id
_entity.type
_entity.pdbx_description
1 polymer ?
#
loop_
_entity_poly.entity_id
_entity_poly.type
_entity_poly.pdbx_seq_one_letter_code
_entity_poly.pdbx_strand_id
1 'polypeptide(L)'
;MRLLQTRLDGPILLEPTVHGDGRGFFLESYRANVWAQHGVEETFVQDNHSRSARGVLRGMHFSVGAGQAKLVRCARGRILDVVVDLRRASPTCGQWESHDLDDERARQLYIPVGFAHGFCVLSEVADVTYKCSTYYDGAVERGFHPADPDIAIGWPDDLKLLVSERDMQARGWRSSPASCCSDPVVTLPGQRRRLQEKVDAVPFWWHSIDLGHGVVTPGHKSAATLRRELGTMGLPDLRGKTVLDIGGWDGFFAFEAERRGAARVAVVDHYMWSMDSPGQQAYWRRCMSEGVTPRPYHETEFWHPETLPGKRGFDLAREALGSRVQAIVADFMTCDLAALGAWDVVLYLGVLYHVEEPLTALRRVAAVTRELAIVETEAIVLPGLEHEALWQFFPGAELNSDVSNWWAPNLTALTGGLRAAGFASARPSLGPPAELIGAADGPHHYRLTVHATHDPP
;
A
#
# COMPACT_ATOMS: atom_id res chain seq x y z
N MET A 1 -28.89 1.97 -3.13
CA MET A 1 -28.46 3.16 -3.87
C MET A 1 -27.77 2.71 -5.14
N ARG A 2 -27.92 3.43 -6.24
CA ARG A 2 -27.29 3.13 -7.55
C ARG A 2 -26.10 4.07 -7.76
N LEU A 3 -24.93 3.51 -8.05
CA LEU A 3 -23.76 4.28 -8.48
C LEU A 3 -23.95 4.76 -9.91
N LEU A 4 -23.75 6.06 -10.13
CA LEU A 4 -23.76 6.69 -11.44
C LEU A 4 -22.33 7.02 -11.87
N GLN A 5 -22.10 7.03 -13.19
CA GLN A 5 -20.78 7.27 -13.74
C GLN A 5 -20.41 8.77 -13.63
N THR A 6 -19.17 9.03 -13.21
CA THR A 6 -18.51 10.34 -13.23
C THR A 6 -17.38 10.31 -14.27
N ARG A 7 -17.06 11.47 -14.83
CA ARG A 7 -15.97 11.65 -15.79
C ARG A 7 -14.66 11.94 -15.07
N LEU A 8 -14.70 12.76 -14.03
CA LEU A 8 -13.53 13.03 -13.22
C LEU A 8 -13.32 11.89 -12.26
N ASP A 9 -12.06 11.54 -12.05
CA ASP A 9 -11.70 10.57 -11.04
C ASP A 9 -11.80 11.27 -9.67
N GLY A 10 -12.50 10.68 -8.70
CA GLY A 10 -12.68 11.28 -7.35
C GLY A 10 -14.15 11.42 -6.96
N PRO A 11 -14.93 12.25 -7.67
CA PRO A 11 -16.33 12.44 -7.37
C PRO A 11 -17.12 11.12 -7.48
N ILE A 12 -18.02 10.89 -6.53
CA ILE A 12 -18.90 9.73 -6.51
C ILE A 12 -20.35 10.21 -6.49
N LEU A 13 -21.09 9.87 -7.54
CA LEU A 13 -22.50 10.23 -7.68
C LEU A 13 -23.39 9.02 -7.37
N LEU A 14 -24.20 9.11 -6.32
CA LEU A 14 -25.17 8.08 -5.96
C LEU A 14 -26.60 8.57 -6.16
N GLU A 15 -27.45 7.68 -6.67
CA GLU A 15 -28.90 7.87 -6.70
C GLU A 15 -29.56 6.97 -5.64
N PRO A 16 -30.17 7.53 -4.60
CA PRO A 16 -30.85 6.75 -3.58
C PRO A 16 -32.19 6.20 -4.08
N THR A 17 -32.69 5.19 -3.40
CA THR A 17 -34.07 4.73 -3.60
C THR A 17 -34.99 5.65 -2.80
N VAL A 18 -35.93 6.31 -3.47
CA VAL A 18 -36.95 7.16 -2.84
C VAL A 18 -38.22 6.32 -2.67
N HIS A 19 -38.71 6.22 -1.43
CA HIS A 19 -39.92 5.48 -1.07
C HIS A 19 -41.06 6.46 -0.83
N GLY A 20 -41.99 6.58 -1.78
CA GLY A 20 -43.15 7.47 -1.69
C GLY A 20 -44.45 6.76 -1.32
N ASP A 21 -45.31 7.44 -0.57
CA ASP A 21 -46.71 7.07 -0.34
C ASP A 21 -47.62 8.31 -0.19
N GLY A 22 -48.90 8.12 0.10
CA GLY A 22 -49.88 9.23 0.23
C GLY A 22 -49.55 10.28 1.30
N ARG A 23 -48.55 10.04 2.17
CA ARG A 23 -48.09 10.97 3.21
C ARG A 23 -46.89 11.81 2.77
N GLY A 24 -46.16 11.39 1.73
CA GLY A 24 -44.91 12.01 1.31
C GLY A 24 -43.89 10.98 0.85
N PHE A 25 -42.61 11.20 1.15
CA PHE A 25 -41.52 10.30 0.77
C PHE A 25 -40.51 10.08 1.90
N PHE A 26 -39.78 8.98 1.81
CA PHE A 26 -38.69 8.61 2.69
C PHE A 26 -37.49 8.14 1.88
N LEU A 27 -36.28 8.54 2.27
CA LEU A 27 -35.03 7.98 1.75
C LEU A 27 -33.95 7.99 2.84
N GLU A 28 -32.97 7.09 2.71
CA GLU A 28 -31.73 7.16 3.46
C GLU A 28 -30.85 8.28 2.88
N SER A 29 -30.93 9.49 3.46
CA SER A 29 -30.17 10.65 2.95
C SER A 29 -28.66 10.58 3.20
N TYR A 30 -28.20 9.63 4.03
CA TYR A 30 -26.81 9.22 4.21
C TYR A 30 -26.77 7.87 4.94
N ARG A 31 -25.89 6.98 4.50
CA ARG A 31 -25.65 5.68 5.16
C ARG A 31 -24.17 5.31 5.07
N ALA A 32 -23.46 5.40 6.20
CA ALA A 32 -22.00 5.28 6.25
C ALA A 32 -21.46 3.99 5.60
N ASN A 33 -22.07 2.83 5.89
CA ASN A 33 -21.59 1.57 5.32
C ASN A 33 -21.78 1.46 3.80
N VAL A 34 -22.76 2.16 3.21
CA VAL A 34 -22.95 2.21 1.75
C VAL A 34 -21.88 3.10 1.13
N TRP A 35 -21.59 4.25 1.73
CA TRP A 35 -20.53 5.14 1.26
C TRP A 35 -19.14 4.51 1.39
N ALA A 36 -18.87 3.78 2.48
CA ALA A 36 -17.62 3.03 2.66
C ALA A 36 -17.41 1.96 1.57
N GLN A 37 -18.47 1.28 1.09
CA GLN A 37 -18.37 0.35 -0.03
C GLN A 37 -17.91 1.02 -1.33
N HIS A 38 -18.11 2.33 -1.45
CA HIS A 38 -17.66 3.14 -2.58
C HIS A 38 -16.33 3.85 -2.33
N GLY A 39 -15.64 3.56 -1.21
CA GLY A 39 -14.33 4.12 -0.87
C GLY A 39 -14.37 5.45 -0.13
N VAL A 40 -15.53 5.85 0.41
CA VAL A 40 -15.68 7.04 1.26
C VAL A 40 -15.60 6.59 2.72
N GLU A 41 -14.43 6.78 3.31
CA GLU A 41 -14.12 6.39 4.70
C GLU A 41 -14.14 7.58 5.68
N GLU A 42 -14.42 8.78 5.16
CA GLU A 42 -14.45 10.01 5.94
C GLU A 42 -15.54 9.97 7.02
N THR A 43 -15.18 10.48 8.20
CA THR A 43 -16.16 10.90 9.18
C THR A 43 -16.62 12.31 8.85
N PHE A 44 -17.91 12.49 8.57
CA PHE A 44 -18.50 13.82 8.41
C PHE A 44 -18.83 14.41 9.78
N VAL A 45 -18.24 15.57 10.09
CA VAL A 45 -18.29 16.22 11.41
C VAL A 45 -19.15 17.49 11.43
N GLN A 46 -19.56 17.99 10.27
CA GLN A 46 -20.38 19.20 10.17
C GLN A 46 -21.44 19.05 9.07
N ASP A 47 -22.66 19.52 9.35
CA ASP A 47 -23.77 19.61 8.40
C ASP A 47 -24.08 21.09 8.10
N ASN A 48 -24.20 21.44 6.82
CA ASN A 48 -24.62 22.78 6.39
C ASN A 48 -25.92 22.70 5.58
N HIS A 49 -26.73 23.76 5.63
CA HIS A 49 -27.96 23.90 4.85
C HIS A 49 -28.02 25.33 4.30
N SER A 50 -28.15 25.47 2.98
CA SER A 50 -28.35 26.76 2.32
C SER A 50 -29.64 26.78 1.52
N ARG A 51 -30.32 27.94 1.47
CA ARG A 51 -31.44 28.21 0.57
C ARG A 51 -31.06 29.32 -0.40
N SER A 52 -31.37 29.14 -1.68
CA SER A 52 -31.00 30.09 -2.75
C SER A 52 -32.11 30.20 -3.80
N ALA A 53 -32.27 31.38 -4.40
CA ALA A 53 -33.25 31.64 -5.46
C ALA A 53 -32.69 31.30 -6.86
N ARG A 54 -33.56 31.19 -7.86
CA ARG A 54 -33.18 30.93 -9.26
C ARG A 54 -32.07 31.86 -9.75
N GLY A 55 -31.09 31.30 -10.46
CA GLY A 55 -29.95 32.03 -11.02
C GLY A 55 -28.84 32.32 -10.01
N VAL A 56 -29.04 32.09 -8.71
CA VAL A 56 -27.94 32.21 -7.74
C VAL A 56 -26.86 31.18 -8.05
N LEU A 57 -25.63 31.66 -8.15
CA LEU A 57 -24.42 30.86 -8.32
C LEU A 57 -23.52 31.07 -7.10
N ARG A 58 -23.10 29.97 -6.48
CA ARG A 58 -22.11 29.97 -5.40
C ARG A 58 -20.88 29.19 -5.85
N GLY A 59 -19.69 29.77 -5.67
CA GLY A 59 -18.43 29.12 -6.04
C GLY A 59 -17.56 29.96 -6.98
N MET A 60 -16.39 29.46 -7.35
CA MET A 60 -15.87 28.11 -7.04
C MET A 60 -15.08 28.11 -5.73
N HIS A 61 -15.40 27.20 -4.80
CA HIS A 61 -14.81 27.16 -3.44
C HIS A 61 -14.05 25.86 -3.17
N PHE A 62 -12.91 25.96 -2.49
CA PHE A 62 -12.08 24.84 -2.05
C PHE A 62 -11.33 25.18 -0.76
N SER A 63 -10.82 24.17 -0.06
CA SER A 63 -10.01 24.37 1.16
C SER A 63 -8.58 23.89 0.92
N VAL A 64 -7.58 24.65 1.36
CA VAL A 64 -6.16 24.28 1.30
C VAL A 64 -5.71 23.51 2.54
N GLY A 65 -4.49 22.97 2.52
CA GLY A 65 -3.93 22.19 3.64
C GLY A 65 -4.59 20.81 3.74
N ALA A 66 -5.10 20.45 4.92
CA ALA A 66 -5.82 19.19 5.13
C ALA A 66 -7.11 19.08 4.29
N GLY A 67 -7.63 20.22 3.81
CA GLY A 67 -8.80 20.27 2.94
C GLY A 67 -10.11 19.90 3.63
N GLN A 68 -11.16 19.76 2.82
CA GLN A 68 -12.49 19.35 3.27
C GLN A 68 -13.19 18.59 2.15
N ALA A 69 -13.54 17.32 2.41
CA ALA A 69 -14.43 16.57 1.54
C ALA A 69 -15.88 16.96 1.85
N LYS A 70 -16.74 16.93 0.83
CA LYS A 70 -18.15 17.32 0.93
C LYS A 70 -19.04 16.21 0.40
N LEU A 71 -20.17 15.97 1.06
CA LEU A 71 -21.29 15.23 0.49
C LEU A 71 -22.45 16.19 0.27
N VAL A 72 -22.81 16.42 -0.99
CA VAL A 72 -23.79 17.45 -1.42
C VAL A 72 -25.06 16.78 -1.92
N ARG A 73 -26.22 17.34 -1.55
CA ARG A 73 -27.51 17.01 -2.16
C ARG A 73 -28.43 18.23 -2.24
N CYS A 74 -29.34 18.22 -3.21
CA CYS A 74 -30.46 19.15 -3.31
C CYS A 74 -31.66 18.56 -2.56
N ALA A 75 -32.04 19.16 -1.42
CA ALA A 75 -33.16 18.72 -0.59
C ALA A 75 -34.50 19.31 -1.05
N ARG A 76 -34.48 20.39 -1.83
CA ARG A 76 -35.64 21.02 -2.46
C ARG A 76 -35.22 21.68 -3.75
N GLY A 77 -36.02 21.61 -4.81
CA GLY A 77 -35.76 22.23 -6.10
C GLY A 77 -34.66 21.53 -6.89
N ARG A 78 -34.00 22.27 -7.78
CA ARG A 78 -32.98 21.75 -8.71
C ARG A 78 -31.78 22.69 -8.82
N ILE A 79 -30.59 22.10 -8.82
CA ILE A 79 -29.32 22.78 -9.05
C ILE A 79 -28.52 22.08 -10.15
N LEU A 80 -27.69 22.85 -10.86
CA LEU A 80 -26.54 22.33 -11.60
C LEU A 80 -25.33 22.41 -10.66
N ASP A 81 -24.91 21.27 -10.12
CA ASP A 81 -23.74 21.16 -9.25
C ASP A 81 -22.48 20.94 -10.10
N VAL A 82 -21.40 21.62 -9.80
CA VAL A 82 -20.15 21.61 -10.58
C VAL A 82 -18.96 21.34 -9.68
N VAL A 83 -18.08 20.47 -10.15
CA VAL A 83 -16.80 20.17 -9.51
C VAL A 83 -15.65 20.38 -10.49
N VAL A 84 -14.52 20.89 -9.99
CA VAL A 84 -13.30 21.14 -10.77
C VAL A 84 -12.12 20.47 -10.07
N ASP A 85 -11.37 19.66 -10.79
CA ASP A 85 -10.21 18.94 -10.26
C ASP A 85 -9.01 19.88 -10.11
N LEU A 86 -8.57 20.15 -8.89
CA LEU A 86 -7.43 21.02 -8.60
C LEU A 86 -6.12 20.27 -8.34
N ARG A 87 -6.11 18.93 -8.41
CA ARG A 87 -4.95 18.14 -8.01
C ARG A 87 -3.92 18.13 -9.11
N ARG A 88 -2.73 18.67 -8.83
CA ARG A 88 -1.64 18.84 -9.81
C ARG A 88 -1.16 17.53 -10.43
N ALA A 89 -1.14 16.45 -9.65
CA ALA A 89 -0.75 15.12 -10.12
C ALA A 89 -1.86 14.40 -10.91
N SER A 90 -3.09 14.93 -10.90
CA SER A 90 -4.21 14.32 -11.61
C SER A 90 -4.08 14.55 -13.13
N PRO A 91 -4.29 13.52 -13.97
CA PRO A 91 -4.35 13.70 -15.42
C PRO A 91 -5.53 14.59 -15.86
N THR A 92 -6.51 14.81 -14.98
CA THR A 92 -7.67 15.68 -15.22
C THR A 92 -7.58 17.02 -14.51
N CYS A 93 -6.40 17.44 -14.02
CA CYS A 93 -6.22 18.75 -13.38
C CYS A 93 -6.73 19.89 -14.27
N GLY A 94 -7.56 20.77 -13.72
CA GLY A 94 -8.22 21.88 -14.42
C GLY A 94 -9.46 21.49 -15.22
N GLN A 95 -9.80 20.20 -15.30
CA GLN A 95 -11.05 19.76 -15.92
C GLN A 95 -12.20 19.85 -14.91
N TRP A 96 -13.41 20.06 -15.42
CA TRP A 96 -14.63 20.20 -14.63
C TRP A 96 -15.72 19.24 -15.09
N GLU A 97 -16.64 18.86 -14.24
CA GLU A 97 -17.88 18.19 -14.64
C GLU A 97 -19.07 18.71 -13.85
N SER A 98 -20.27 18.48 -14.37
CA SER A 98 -21.51 18.97 -13.77
C SER A 98 -22.54 17.86 -13.61
N HIS A 99 -23.35 17.95 -12.57
CA HIS A 99 -24.42 17.01 -12.27
C HIS A 99 -25.71 17.76 -11.90
N ASP A 100 -26.82 17.35 -12.51
CA ASP A 100 -28.16 17.76 -12.08
C ASP A 100 -28.49 17.07 -10.76
N LEU A 101 -28.64 17.87 -9.70
CA LEU A 101 -29.14 17.42 -8.39
C LEU A 101 -30.51 18.06 -8.15
N ASP A 102 -31.50 17.23 -7.84
CA ASP A 102 -32.89 17.62 -7.63
C ASP A 102 -33.50 16.88 -6.43
N ASP A 103 -34.67 17.34 -5.98
CA ASP A 103 -35.44 16.76 -4.87
C ASP A 103 -36.33 15.58 -5.29
N GLU A 104 -36.41 15.26 -6.57
CA GLU A 104 -37.17 14.12 -7.09
C GLU A 104 -36.34 12.84 -7.10
N ARG A 105 -35.15 12.88 -7.70
CA ARG A 105 -34.19 11.77 -7.76
C ARG A 105 -33.29 11.72 -6.52
N ALA A 106 -33.21 12.83 -5.79
CA ALA A 106 -32.47 12.97 -4.55
C ALA A 106 -30.99 12.53 -4.65
N ARG A 107 -30.37 12.74 -5.82
CA ARG A 107 -28.97 12.38 -6.07
C ARG A 107 -28.03 13.06 -5.09
N GLN A 108 -26.94 12.37 -4.79
CA GLN A 108 -25.94 12.78 -3.82
C GLN A 108 -24.57 12.74 -4.48
N LEU A 109 -23.83 13.85 -4.42
CA LEU A 109 -22.47 13.95 -4.95
C LEU A 109 -21.48 14.03 -3.80
N TYR A 110 -20.62 13.02 -3.68
CA TYR A 110 -19.42 13.12 -2.86
C TYR A 110 -18.31 13.79 -3.67
N ILE A 111 -17.66 14.76 -3.03
CA ILE A 111 -16.62 15.62 -3.59
C ILE A 111 -15.39 15.47 -2.68
N PRO A 112 -14.33 14.78 -3.13
CA PRO A 112 -13.16 14.57 -2.29
C PRO A 112 -12.34 15.85 -2.10
N VAL A 113 -11.41 15.81 -1.15
CA VAL A 113 -10.38 16.85 -0.99
C VAL A 113 -9.61 17.03 -2.31
N GLY A 114 -9.26 18.27 -2.64
CA GLY A 114 -8.55 18.60 -3.89
C GLY A 114 -9.46 18.98 -5.05
N PHE A 115 -10.77 19.11 -4.82
CA PHE A 115 -11.71 19.69 -5.78
C PHE A 115 -12.19 21.07 -5.34
N ALA A 116 -12.46 21.94 -6.32
CA ALA A 116 -13.35 23.07 -6.10
C ALA A 116 -14.79 22.68 -6.39
N HIS A 117 -15.70 23.26 -5.64
CA HIS A 117 -17.14 23.03 -5.73
C HIS A 117 -17.88 24.35 -5.95
N GLY A 118 -18.92 24.30 -6.77
CA GLY A 118 -19.88 25.38 -6.94
C GLY A 118 -21.17 24.86 -7.53
N PHE A 119 -22.23 25.66 -7.50
CA PHE A 119 -23.51 25.28 -8.08
C PHE A 119 -24.32 26.48 -8.54
N CYS A 120 -25.23 26.25 -9.49
CA CYS A 120 -26.22 27.22 -9.96
C CYS A 120 -27.64 26.71 -9.71
N VAL A 121 -28.51 27.56 -9.17
CA VAL A 121 -29.91 27.22 -8.91
C VAL A 121 -30.76 27.33 -10.18
N LEU A 122 -31.39 26.24 -10.59
CA LEU A 122 -32.19 26.15 -11.81
C LEU A 122 -33.69 26.35 -11.55
N SER A 123 -34.19 25.90 -10.40
CA SER A 123 -35.58 26.09 -9.95
C SER A 123 -35.82 27.46 -9.32
N GLU A 124 -37.07 27.81 -9.01
CA GLU A 124 -37.42 29.07 -8.32
C GLU A 124 -36.65 29.23 -6.99
N VAL A 125 -36.60 28.15 -6.22
CA VAL A 125 -35.86 28.02 -4.96
C VAL A 125 -35.18 26.66 -4.95
N ALA A 126 -33.98 26.59 -4.39
CA ALA A 126 -33.34 25.33 -4.00
C ALA A 126 -32.77 25.35 -2.59
N ASP A 127 -32.92 24.23 -1.89
CA ASP A 127 -32.29 23.95 -0.59
C ASP A 127 -31.15 22.95 -0.81
N VAL A 128 -29.92 23.36 -0.55
CA VAL A 128 -28.72 22.52 -0.72
C VAL A 128 -28.16 22.18 0.64
N THR A 129 -27.96 20.89 0.90
CA THR A 129 -27.39 20.40 2.16
C THR A 129 -26.03 19.77 1.93
N TYR A 130 -25.13 19.93 2.90
CA TYR A 130 -23.76 19.45 2.86
C TYR A 130 -23.45 18.65 4.10
N LYS A 131 -22.70 17.56 3.94
CA LYS A 131 -21.88 17.00 5.03
C LYS A 131 -20.41 17.31 4.75
N CYS A 132 -19.65 17.73 5.76
CA CYS A 132 -18.26 18.15 5.63
C CYS A 132 -17.35 17.27 6.52
N SER A 133 -16.21 16.82 5.99
CA SER A 133 -15.27 15.96 6.74
C SER A 133 -14.41 16.71 7.77
N THR A 134 -14.39 18.04 7.70
CA THR A 134 -13.69 18.93 8.64
C THR A 134 -14.60 20.11 8.99
N TYR A 135 -14.35 20.79 10.10
CA TYR A 135 -15.07 22.01 10.44
C TYR A 135 -14.73 23.16 9.47
N TYR A 136 -15.66 24.10 9.30
CA TYR A 136 -15.40 25.30 8.50
C TYR A 136 -14.28 26.15 9.12
N ASP A 137 -13.30 26.51 8.29
CA ASP A 137 -12.24 27.43 8.65
C ASP A 137 -11.98 28.40 7.48
N GLY A 138 -12.38 29.66 7.69
CA GLY A 138 -12.20 30.74 6.71
C GLY A 138 -10.73 31.06 6.42
N ALA A 139 -9.80 30.69 7.31
CA ALA A 139 -8.38 30.93 7.09
C ALA A 139 -7.80 30.04 5.97
N VAL A 140 -8.39 28.86 5.74
CA VAL A 140 -7.95 27.89 4.71
C VAL A 140 -8.90 27.80 3.52
N GLU A 141 -10.09 28.39 3.60
CA GLU A 141 -11.02 28.44 2.47
C GLU A 141 -10.55 29.45 1.41
N ARG A 142 -10.63 29.03 0.15
CA ARG A 142 -10.19 29.78 -1.02
C ARG A 142 -11.21 29.61 -2.13
N GLY A 143 -11.14 30.49 -3.12
CA GLY A 143 -11.93 30.35 -4.33
C GLY A 143 -11.22 30.90 -5.55
N PHE A 144 -11.82 30.62 -6.70
CA PHE A 144 -11.48 31.26 -7.97
C PHE A 144 -12.76 31.67 -8.69
N HIS A 145 -12.61 32.61 -9.63
CA HIS A 145 -13.74 33.21 -10.33
C HIS A 145 -14.57 32.15 -11.05
N PRO A 146 -15.92 32.11 -10.89
CA PRO A 146 -16.74 31.06 -11.50
C PRO A 146 -16.82 31.14 -13.03
N ALA A 147 -16.54 32.31 -13.62
CA ALA A 147 -16.41 32.50 -15.07
C ALA A 147 -14.95 32.56 -15.54
N ASP A 148 -14.04 31.87 -14.83
CA ASP A 148 -12.63 31.80 -15.20
C ASP A 148 -12.44 31.18 -16.61
N PRO A 149 -11.71 31.85 -17.53
CA PRO A 149 -11.55 31.40 -18.90
C PRO A 149 -10.60 30.21 -19.08
N ASP A 150 -9.72 29.91 -18.11
CA ASP A 150 -8.85 28.74 -18.15
C ASP A 150 -9.63 27.45 -17.88
N ILE A 151 -10.63 27.51 -16.99
CA ILE A 151 -11.52 26.37 -16.69
C ILE A 151 -12.69 26.32 -17.67
N ALA A 152 -13.23 27.48 -18.06
CA ALA A 152 -14.35 27.64 -18.98
C ALA A 152 -15.56 26.75 -18.61
N ILE A 153 -16.09 26.93 -17.40
CA ILE A 153 -17.28 26.22 -16.93
C ILE A 153 -18.50 26.63 -17.77
N GLY A 154 -19.21 25.65 -18.31
CA GLY A 154 -20.43 25.83 -19.09
C GLY A 154 -21.65 26.07 -18.21
N TRP A 155 -21.71 27.23 -17.56
CA TRP A 155 -22.91 27.64 -16.82
C TRP A 155 -24.09 27.91 -17.78
N PRO A 156 -25.35 27.75 -17.33
CA PRO A 156 -26.52 28.02 -18.16
C PRO A 156 -26.54 29.46 -18.67
N ASP A 157 -26.65 29.62 -19.99
CA ASP A 157 -26.64 30.91 -20.69
C ASP A 157 -28.02 31.59 -20.74
N ASP A 158 -29.09 30.82 -20.50
CA ASP A 158 -30.47 31.29 -20.41
C ASP A 158 -30.81 31.93 -19.06
N LEU A 159 -29.88 31.91 -18.10
CA LEU A 159 -30.07 32.45 -16.75
C LEU A 159 -29.21 33.69 -16.51
N LYS A 160 -29.82 34.72 -15.89
CA LYS A 160 -29.05 35.80 -15.27
C LYS A 160 -28.43 35.30 -13.98
N LEU A 161 -27.12 35.02 -14.01
CA LEU A 161 -26.39 34.53 -12.85
C LEU A 161 -26.23 35.62 -11.78
N LEU A 162 -26.56 35.27 -10.53
CA LEU A 162 -26.42 36.12 -9.35
C LEU A 162 -25.29 35.55 -8.49
N VAL A 163 -24.13 36.20 -8.54
CA VAL A 163 -22.89 35.79 -7.88
C VAL A 163 -22.59 36.73 -6.72
N SER A 164 -22.03 36.21 -5.62
CA SER A 164 -21.65 37.05 -4.48
C SER A 164 -20.51 38.01 -4.83
N GLU A 165 -20.39 39.14 -4.13
CA GLU A 165 -19.26 40.07 -4.34
C GLU A 165 -17.91 39.39 -4.14
N ARG A 166 -17.82 38.51 -3.12
CA ARG A 166 -16.64 37.72 -2.83
C ARG A 166 -16.23 36.84 -4.01
N ASP A 167 -17.19 36.13 -4.62
CA ASP A 167 -16.93 35.20 -5.73
C ASP A 167 -16.62 35.96 -7.03
N MET A 168 -17.26 37.12 -7.23
CA MET A 168 -16.95 38.04 -8.34
C MET A 168 -15.56 38.66 -8.26
N GLN A 169 -15.05 38.88 -7.04
CA GLN A 169 -13.70 39.42 -6.81
C GLN A 169 -12.62 38.33 -6.70
N ALA A 170 -13.02 37.05 -6.76
CA ALA A 170 -12.06 35.95 -6.73
C ALA A 170 -11.12 36.02 -7.94
N ARG A 171 -9.85 35.70 -7.72
CA ARG A 171 -8.84 35.68 -8.78
C ARG A 171 -9.08 34.50 -9.73
N GLY A 172 -8.46 34.57 -10.91
CA GLY A 172 -8.47 33.42 -11.81
C GLY A 172 -7.69 32.23 -11.25
N TRP A 173 -8.05 31.01 -11.63
CA TRP A 173 -7.54 29.73 -11.12
C TRP A 173 -6.00 29.69 -11.09
N ARG A 174 -5.35 30.04 -12.21
CA ARG A 174 -3.87 30.06 -12.31
C ARG A 174 -3.19 31.07 -11.39
N SER A 175 -3.90 32.12 -11.02
CA SER A 175 -3.43 33.22 -10.15
C SER A 175 -3.90 33.09 -8.70
N SER A 176 -4.69 32.06 -8.40
CA SER A 176 -5.14 31.69 -7.07
C SER A 176 -4.03 30.86 -6.38
N PRO A 177 -3.83 30.98 -5.06
CA PRO A 177 -2.86 30.18 -4.30
C PRO A 177 -3.02 28.65 -4.44
N ALA A 178 -4.08 28.16 -5.09
CA ALA A 178 -4.18 26.80 -5.62
C ALA A 178 -2.92 26.39 -6.42
N SER A 179 -2.21 27.35 -7.03
CA SER A 179 -0.96 27.09 -7.72
C SER A 179 0.24 26.83 -6.79
N CYS A 180 0.16 26.99 -5.47
CA CYS A 180 1.34 27.02 -4.60
C CYS A 180 1.30 26.05 -3.41
N CYS A 181 0.31 25.16 -3.30
CA CYS A 181 0.27 24.17 -2.22
C CYS A 181 0.79 22.81 -2.69
N SER A 182 1.91 22.40 -2.11
CA SER A 182 2.51 21.07 -2.17
C SER A 182 1.75 20.09 -1.26
N ASP A 183 1.04 19.12 -1.87
CA ASP A 183 0.60 17.80 -1.36
C ASP A 183 -0.31 17.72 -0.10
N PRO A 184 -1.24 16.72 0.02
CA PRO A 184 -1.06 15.30 -0.30
C PRO A 184 -2.00 14.73 -1.38
N VAL A 185 -1.55 13.60 -1.95
CA VAL A 185 -2.28 12.74 -2.87
C VAL A 185 -3.58 12.25 -2.22
N VAL A 186 -4.71 12.81 -2.67
CA VAL A 186 -6.04 12.30 -2.32
C VAL A 186 -6.39 11.18 -3.30
N THR A 187 -6.58 9.99 -2.74
CA THR A 187 -6.92 8.76 -3.45
C THR A 187 -8.08 8.92 -4.42
N LEU A 188 -7.90 8.33 -5.59
CA LEU A 188 -8.81 8.37 -6.72
C LEU A 188 -9.59 7.04 -6.86
N PRO A 189 -10.94 7.02 -6.81
CA PRO A 189 -11.75 5.80 -6.95
C PRO A 189 -11.44 4.95 -8.21
N GLY A 190 -11.09 5.58 -9.33
CA GLY A 190 -10.66 4.93 -10.57
C GLY A 190 -9.25 4.35 -10.49
N GLN A 191 -8.32 5.06 -9.87
CA GLN A 191 -6.97 4.53 -9.59
C GLN A 191 -7.01 3.33 -8.65
N ARG A 192 -7.79 3.42 -7.57
CA ARG A 192 -8.01 2.30 -6.64
C ARG A 192 -8.53 1.07 -7.37
N ARG A 193 -9.58 1.21 -8.19
CA ARG A 193 -10.16 0.07 -8.94
C ARG A 193 -9.14 -0.55 -9.90
N ARG A 194 -8.46 0.26 -10.71
CA ARG A 194 -7.46 -0.25 -11.67
C ARG A 194 -6.28 -0.94 -10.98
N LEU A 195 -5.82 -0.37 -9.86
CA LEU A 195 -4.76 -0.98 -9.07
C LEU A 195 -5.22 -2.29 -8.45
N GLN A 196 -6.44 -2.34 -7.91
CA GLN A 196 -7.04 -3.57 -7.38
C GLN A 196 -7.14 -4.64 -8.46
N GLU A 197 -7.61 -4.32 -9.66
CA GLU A 197 -7.67 -5.25 -10.80
C GLU A 197 -6.29 -5.82 -11.17
N LYS A 198 -5.23 -4.98 -11.14
CA LYS A 198 -3.85 -5.45 -11.36
C LYS A 198 -3.39 -6.39 -10.23
N VAL A 199 -3.70 -6.06 -8.97
CA VAL A 199 -3.35 -6.87 -7.79
C VAL A 199 -4.04 -8.23 -7.84
N ASP A 200 -5.32 -8.26 -8.19
CA ASP A 200 -6.13 -9.48 -8.32
C ASP A 200 -5.64 -10.38 -9.48
N ALA A 201 -4.99 -9.79 -10.48
CA ALA A 201 -4.41 -10.52 -11.61
C ALA A 201 -3.03 -11.15 -11.31
N VAL A 202 -2.39 -10.80 -10.18
CA VAL A 202 -1.17 -11.46 -9.72
C VAL A 202 -1.58 -12.73 -8.95
N PRO A 203 -1.13 -13.92 -9.39
CA PRO A 203 -1.70 -15.18 -8.93
C PRO A 203 -1.27 -15.56 -7.50
N PHE A 204 -0.20 -14.96 -7.00
CA PHE A 204 0.32 -15.24 -5.67
C PHE A 204 1.02 -14.01 -5.08
N TRP A 205 0.74 -13.74 -3.81
CA TRP A 205 1.41 -12.73 -3.00
C TRP A 205 1.93 -13.38 -1.71
N TRP A 206 3.19 -13.14 -1.41
CA TRP A 206 3.80 -13.54 -0.14
C TRP A 206 3.59 -12.46 0.93
N HIS A 207 3.80 -11.20 0.58
CA HIS A 207 3.69 -10.04 1.47
C HIS A 207 2.40 -9.26 1.26
N SER A 208 1.72 -8.87 2.36
CA SER A 208 0.70 -7.82 2.34
C SER A 208 1.37 -6.44 2.37
N ILE A 209 1.42 -5.79 1.22
CA ILE A 209 2.04 -4.49 0.98
C ILE A 209 0.92 -3.47 0.76
N ASP A 210 0.97 -2.35 1.49
CA ASP A 210 0.14 -1.19 1.19
C ASP A 210 0.71 -0.49 -0.06
N LEU A 211 -0.03 -0.56 -1.17
CA LEU A 211 0.37 0.03 -2.45
C LEU A 211 -0.13 1.46 -2.62
N GLY A 212 -0.68 2.05 -1.55
CA GLY A 212 -1.40 3.30 -1.60
C GLY A 212 -2.81 3.12 -2.15
N HIS A 213 -3.54 4.25 -2.24
CA HIS A 213 -4.90 4.29 -2.76
C HIS A 213 -5.92 3.36 -2.07
N GLY A 214 -5.64 2.94 -0.82
CA GLY A 214 -6.49 1.99 -0.10
C GLY A 214 -6.48 0.57 -0.70
N VAL A 215 -5.40 0.20 -1.39
CA VAL A 215 -5.17 -1.16 -1.92
C VAL A 215 -4.01 -1.80 -1.15
N VAL A 216 -4.30 -2.95 -0.54
CA VAL A 216 -3.31 -3.78 0.14
C VAL A 216 -3.28 -5.14 -0.55
N THR A 217 -2.08 -5.64 -0.86
CA THR A 217 -1.95 -6.94 -1.52
C THR A 217 -2.40 -8.09 -0.60
N PRO A 218 -3.03 -9.14 -1.15
CA PRO A 218 -3.54 -10.28 -0.37
C PRO A 218 -2.44 -11.29 -0.02
N GLY A 219 -1.35 -10.83 0.60
CA GLY A 219 -0.21 -11.66 0.95
C GLY A 219 -0.49 -12.71 2.02
N HIS A 220 0.22 -13.85 1.94
CA HIS A 220 0.22 -14.88 2.98
C HIS A 220 0.70 -14.32 4.34
N LYS A 221 1.75 -13.50 4.33
CA LYS A 221 2.15 -12.69 5.49
C LYS A 221 1.28 -11.45 5.58
N SER A 222 0.34 -11.48 6.52
CA SER A 222 -0.52 -10.33 6.81
C SER A 222 0.27 -9.07 7.17
N ALA A 223 -0.32 -7.90 6.92
CA ALA A 223 0.27 -6.61 7.31
C ALA A 223 0.55 -6.48 8.81
N ALA A 224 -0.20 -7.19 9.67
CA ALA A 224 0.07 -7.23 11.11
C ALA A 224 1.32 -8.06 11.42
N THR A 225 1.49 -9.21 10.76
CA THR A 225 2.70 -10.04 10.89
C THR A 225 3.94 -9.27 10.41
N LEU A 226 3.87 -8.64 9.25
CA LEU A 226 4.99 -7.87 8.69
C LEU A 226 5.40 -6.69 9.57
N ARG A 227 4.43 -5.95 10.13
CA ARG A 227 4.71 -4.88 11.11
C ARG A 227 5.41 -5.40 12.37
N ARG A 228 5.00 -6.58 12.86
CA ARG A 228 5.63 -7.22 14.03
C ARG A 228 7.07 -7.63 13.71
N GLU A 229 7.28 -8.33 12.59
CA GLU A 229 8.61 -8.77 12.13
C GLU A 229 9.56 -7.57 11.97
N LEU A 230 9.09 -6.51 11.31
CA LEU A 230 9.85 -5.27 11.14
C LEU A 230 10.19 -4.60 12.48
N GLY A 231 9.29 -4.65 13.45
CA GLY A 231 9.52 -4.14 14.81
C GLY A 231 10.56 -4.93 15.59
N THR A 232 10.61 -6.26 15.40
CA THR A 232 11.58 -7.14 16.07
C THR A 232 12.94 -7.18 15.39
N MET A 233 13.02 -6.82 14.10
CA MET A 233 14.28 -6.82 13.36
C MET A 233 15.29 -5.79 13.87
N GLY A 234 14.84 -4.72 14.54
CA GLY A 234 15.74 -3.70 15.07
C GLY A 234 16.58 -3.00 13.99
N LEU A 235 15.96 -2.66 12.84
CA LEU A 235 16.65 -1.97 11.74
C LEU A 235 17.36 -0.70 12.23
N PRO A 236 18.61 -0.43 11.80
CA PRO A 236 19.31 0.80 12.12
C PRO A 236 18.72 2.00 11.38
N ASP A 237 19.28 3.20 11.60
CA ASP A 237 19.01 4.35 10.73
C ASP A 237 19.54 4.06 9.32
N LEU A 238 18.65 4.04 8.34
CA LEU A 238 18.97 3.70 6.96
C LEU A 238 19.25 4.94 6.10
N ARG A 239 19.09 6.16 6.62
CA ARG A 239 19.27 7.38 5.84
C ARG A 239 20.66 7.45 5.21
N GLY A 240 20.70 7.54 3.89
CA GLY A 240 21.95 7.62 3.13
C GLY A 240 22.66 6.27 2.93
N LYS A 241 22.20 5.19 3.56
CA LYS A 241 22.83 3.86 3.46
C LYS A 241 22.41 3.12 2.20
N THR A 242 23.27 2.20 1.77
CA THR A 242 22.96 1.20 0.76
C THR A 242 22.43 -0.07 1.41
N VAL A 243 21.32 -0.62 0.91
CA VAL A 243 20.67 -1.81 1.48
C VAL A 243 20.49 -2.89 0.41
N LEU A 244 20.93 -4.12 0.70
CA LEU A 244 20.67 -5.30 -0.12
C LEU A 244 19.70 -6.22 0.60
N ASP A 245 18.60 -6.60 -0.07
CA ASP A 245 17.63 -7.58 0.40
C ASP A 245 17.79 -8.86 -0.43
N ILE A 246 18.18 -9.96 0.20
CA ILE A 246 18.43 -11.24 -0.47
C ILE A 246 17.21 -12.14 -0.24
N GLY A 247 16.58 -12.60 -1.33
CA GLY A 247 15.36 -13.43 -1.28
C GLY A 247 14.09 -12.62 -1.01
N GLY A 248 13.96 -11.45 -1.65
CA GLY A 248 12.96 -10.45 -1.29
C GLY A 248 11.50 -10.77 -1.63
N TRP A 249 11.19 -11.86 -2.35
CA TRP A 249 9.83 -12.16 -2.83
C TRP A 249 9.19 -10.95 -3.56
N ASP A 250 8.14 -10.37 -2.97
CA ASP A 250 7.43 -9.18 -3.47
C ASP A 250 8.14 -7.86 -3.14
N GLY A 251 9.20 -7.87 -2.32
CA GLY A 251 10.06 -6.72 -2.03
C GLY A 251 9.69 -5.89 -0.80
N PHE A 252 8.85 -6.38 0.11
CA PHE A 252 8.35 -5.61 1.26
C PHE A 252 9.48 -4.95 2.08
N PHE A 253 10.51 -5.70 2.47
CA PHE A 253 11.59 -5.17 3.30
C PHE A 253 12.48 -4.17 2.54
N ALA A 254 12.72 -4.41 1.24
CA ALA A 254 13.39 -3.44 0.38
C ALA A 254 12.61 -2.12 0.23
N PHE A 255 11.29 -2.17 -0.01
CA PHE A 255 10.47 -0.95 -0.09
C PHE A 255 10.45 -0.20 1.24
N GLU A 256 10.40 -0.92 2.37
CA GLU A 256 10.49 -0.32 3.68
C GLU A 256 11.86 0.32 3.95
N ALA A 257 12.95 -0.27 3.47
CA ALA A 257 14.29 0.31 3.53
C ALA A 257 14.37 1.63 2.73
N GLU A 258 13.81 1.66 1.52
CA GLU A 258 13.71 2.88 0.71
C GLU A 258 12.87 3.95 1.43
N ARG A 259 11.71 3.58 1.98
CA ARG A 259 10.83 4.49 2.73
C ARG A 259 11.52 5.11 3.95
N ARG A 260 12.47 4.39 4.55
CA ARG A 260 13.32 4.86 5.67
C ARG A 260 14.51 5.72 5.24
N GLY A 261 14.65 6.00 3.95
CA GLY A 261 15.64 6.94 3.42
C GLY A 261 16.95 6.30 2.96
N ALA A 262 17.00 4.98 2.76
CA ALA A 262 18.13 4.34 2.10
C ALA A 262 18.42 4.99 0.74
N ALA A 263 19.68 5.33 0.48
CA ALA A 263 20.09 6.02 -0.75
C ALA A 263 20.02 5.11 -1.97
N ARG A 264 20.33 3.82 -1.77
CA ARG A 264 20.27 2.78 -2.81
C ARG A 264 19.76 1.50 -2.18
N VAL A 265 18.78 0.88 -2.82
CA VAL A 265 18.23 -0.40 -2.37
C VAL A 265 18.16 -1.35 -3.55
N ALA A 266 18.54 -2.61 -3.34
CA ALA A 266 18.31 -3.68 -4.31
C ALA A 266 17.73 -4.92 -3.64
N VAL A 267 16.93 -5.66 -4.41
CA VAL A 267 16.55 -7.04 -4.12
C VAL A 267 17.34 -7.95 -5.06
N VAL A 268 17.98 -8.98 -4.51
CA VAL A 268 18.52 -10.10 -5.29
C VAL A 268 17.68 -11.34 -5.05
N ASP A 269 17.09 -11.86 -6.12
CA ASP A 269 16.31 -13.09 -6.09
C ASP A 269 16.36 -13.76 -7.48
N HIS A 270 16.18 -15.06 -7.48
CA HIS A 270 16.13 -15.89 -8.69
C HIS A 270 15.17 -17.04 -8.47
N TYR A 271 15.23 -17.65 -7.29
CA TYR A 271 14.41 -18.80 -6.95
C TYR A 271 12.92 -18.47 -6.90
N MET A 272 12.53 -17.45 -6.13
CA MET A 272 11.12 -17.13 -5.99
C MET A 272 10.58 -16.48 -7.26
N TRP A 273 11.42 -15.71 -7.95
CA TRP A 273 11.04 -15.05 -9.19
C TRP A 273 10.87 -16.01 -10.37
N SER A 274 11.64 -17.10 -10.44
CA SER A 274 11.52 -18.10 -11.51
C SER A 274 10.31 -19.02 -11.34
N MET A 275 9.69 -19.06 -10.16
CA MET A 275 8.70 -20.08 -9.81
C MET A 275 7.27 -19.65 -10.17
N ASP A 276 6.51 -20.54 -10.81
CA ASP A 276 5.04 -20.49 -10.84
C ASP A 276 4.50 -21.02 -9.50
N SER A 277 4.39 -20.13 -8.51
CA SER A 277 4.05 -20.51 -7.13
C SER A 277 2.72 -21.28 -6.98
N PRO A 278 1.60 -20.90 -7.63
CA PRO A 278 0.37 -21.68 -7.59
C PRO A 278 0.52 -23.12 -8.09
N GLY A 279 1.20 -23.30 -9.24
CA GLY A 279 1.46 -24.61 -9.82
C GLY A 279 2.36 -25.45 -8.91
N GLN A 280 3.45 -24.87 -8.43
CA GLN A 280 4.38 -25.54 -7.52
C GLN A 280 3.71 -25.96 -6.21
N GLN A 281 2.86 -25.10 -5.61
CA GLN A 281 2.12 -25.43 -4.39
C GLN A 281 1.06 -26.53 -4.62
N ALA A 282 0.41 -26.54 -5.78
CA ALA A 282 -0.50 -27.63 -6.14
C ALA A 282 0.26 -28.96 -6.30
N TYR A 283 1.44 -28.93 -6.92
CA TYR A 283 2.32 -30.09 -7.04
C TYR A 283 2.75 -30.63 -5.68
N TRP A 284 3.23 -29.78 -4.78
CA TRP A 284 3.61 -30.18 -3.43
C TRP A 284 2.45 -30.81 -2.66
N ARG A 285 1.26 -30.20 -2.69
CA ARG A 285 0.07 -30.76 -2.04
C ARG A 285 -0.28 -32.15 -2.58
N ARG A 286 -0.19 -32.36 -3.89
CA ARG A 286 -0.40 -33.68 -4.50
C ARG A 286 0.63 -34.69 -4.01
N CYS A 287 1.92 -34.39 -4.12
CA CYS A 287 2.99 -35.28 -3.67
C CYS A 287 2.83 -35.69 -2.20
N MET A 288 2.55 -34.72 -1.32
CA MET A 288 2.30 -35.00 0.10
C MET A 288 1.07 -35.89 0.33
N SER A 289 -0.03 -35.67 -0.42
CA SER A 289 -1.23 -36.51 -0.31
C SER A 289 -0.99 -37.95 -0.78
N GLU A 290 0.00 -38.17 -1.64
CA GLU A 290 0.38 -39.46 -2.19
C GLU A 290 1.53 -40.13 -1.41
N GLY A 291 2.08 -39.46 -0.38
CA GLY A 291 3.24 -39.94 0.37
C GLY A 291 4.54 -39.96 -0.44
N VAL A 292 4.61 -39.15 -1.50
CA VAL A 292 5.77 -39.03 -2.39
C VAL A 292 6.55 -37.78 -2.03
N THR A 293 7.88 -37.88 -1.93
CA THR A 293 8.73 -36.70 -1.73
C THR A 293 8.75 -35.87 -3.02
N PRO A 294 8.35 -34.59 -2.99
CA PRO A 294 8.44 -33.72 -4.15
C PRO A 294 9.87 -33.60 -4.68
N ARG A 295 10.00 -33.47 -6.00
CA ARG A 295 11.28 -33.09 -6.61
C ARG A 295 11.64 -31.63 -6.26
N PRO A 296 12.93 -31.27 -6.24
CA PRO A 296 13.36 -29.88 -6.09
C PRO A 296 12.64 -28.97 -7.09
N TYR A 297 12.26 -27.76 -6.67
CA TYR A 297 11.44 -26.86 -7.49
C TYR A 297 12.10 -26.55 -8.86
N HIS A 298 13.43 -26.52 -8.97
CA HIS A 298 14.14 -26.21 -10.21
C HIS A 298 14.19 -27.39 -11.21
N GLU A 299 13.66 -28.55 -10.81
CA GLU A 299 13.50 -29.74 -11.65
C GLU A 299 12.04 -29.99 -12.05
N THR A 300 11.13 -29.07 -11.72
CA THR A 300 9.71 -29.18 -12.05
C THR A 300 9.36 -28.35 -13.29
N GLU A 301 8.18 -28.62 -13.85
CA GLU A 301 7.63 -27.81 -14.95
C GLU A 301 7.23 -26.39 -14.53
N PHE A 302 7.21 -26.09 -13.23
CA PHE A 302 6.83 -24.79 -12.66
C PHE A 302 8.03 -23.85 -12.49
N TRP A 303 9.22 -24.28 -12.92
CA TRP A 303 10.44 -23.49 -12.91
C TRP A 303 10.66 -22.82 -14.27
N HIS A 304 10.61 -21.49 -14.26
CA HIS A 304 10.64 -20.65 -15.46
C HIS A 304 11.64 -19.48 -15.31
N PRO A 305 12.96 -19.76 -15.36
CA PRO A 305 13.99 -18.74 -15.14
C PRO A 305 14.06 -17.68 -16.25
N GLU A 306 13.52 -17.98 -17.44
CA GLU A 306 13.50 -17.05 -18.56
C GLU A 306 12.33 -16.04 -18.52
N THR A 307 11.20 -16.42 -17.90
CA THR A 307 9.98 -15.59 -17.90
C THR A 307 9.63 -15.02 -16.53
N LEU A 308 10.25 -15.53 -15.46
CA LEU A 308 10.17 -15.02 -14.09
C LEU A 308 8.73 -14.75 -13.60
N PRO A 309 7.81 -15.72 -13.68
CA PRO A 309 6.40 -15.49 -13.34
C PRO A 309 6.18 -15.05 -11.89
N GLY A 310 7.01 -15.50 -10.96
CA GLY A 310 6.95 -15.12 -9.54
C GLY A 310 7.40 -13.67 -9.27
N LYS A 311 8.07 -13.02 -10.24
CA LYS A 311 8.51 -11.62 -10.12
C LYS A 311 7.38 -10.60 -10.31
N ARG A 312 6.23 -11.04 -10.84
CA ARG A 312 5.09 -10.16 -11.16
C ARG A 312 4.60 -9.34 -9.97
N GLY A 313 4.58 -9.93 -8.76
CA GLY A 313 4.20 -9.24 -7.53
C GLY A 313 5.15 -8.09 -7.19
N PHE A 314 6.46 -8.36 -7.20
CA PHE A 314 7.49 -7.34 -7.01
C PHE A 314 7.39 -6.21 -8.04
N ASP A 315 7.26 -6.53 -9.33
CA ASP A 315 7.23 -5.51 -10.39
C ASP A 315 5.99 -4.61 -10.27
N LEU A 316 4.82 -5.19 -9.97
CA LEU A 316 3.62 -4.42 -9.75
C LEU A 316 3.71 -3.55 -8.50
N ALA A 317 4.22 -4.09 -7.38
CA ALA A 317 4.38 -3.32 -6.16
C ALA A 317 5.37 -2.16 -6.35
N ARG A 318 6.49 -2.41 -7.03
CA ARG A 318 7.48 -1.39 -7.37
C ARG A 318 6.89 -0.29 -8.26
N GLU A 319 6.13 -0.64 -9.30
CA GLU A 319 5.43 0.31 -10.17
C GLU A 319 4.44 1.16 -9.37
N ALA A 320 3.57 0.52 -8.59
CA ALA A 320 2.51 1.18 -7.82
C ALA A 320 3.07 2.17 -6.78
N LEU A 321 4.17 1.81 -6.13
CA LEU A 321 4.85 2.64 -5.13
C LEU A 321 5.73 3.75 -5.74
N GLY A 322 5.94 3.74 -7.07
CA GLY A 322 6.93 4.63 -7.71
C GLY A 322 8.35 4.39 -7.20
N SER A 323 8.66 3.15 -6.81
CA SER A 323 9.88 2.78 -6.10
C SER A 323 11.10 2.68 -7.02
N ARG A 324 12.26 3.11 -6.52
CA ARG A 324 13.56 3.00 -7.21
C ARG A 324 14.35 1.75 -6.81
N VAL A 325 13.78 0.85 -5.99
CA VAL A 325 14.41 -0.41 -5.62
C VAL A 325 14.82 -1.17 -6.88
N GLN A 326 16.09 -1.57 -6.94
CA GLN A 326 16.67 -2.29 -8.06
C GLN A 326 16.34 -3.79 -7.95
N ALA A 327 15.95 -4.40 -9.07
CA ALA A 327 15.82 -5.85 -9.14
C ALA A 327 17.09 -6.46 -9.76
N ILE A 328 17.70 -7.39 -9.05
CA ILE A 328 18.85 -8.16 -9.51
C ILE A 328 18.41 -9.62 -9.63
N VAL A 329 18.23 -10.10 -10.85
CA VAL A 329 17.84 -11.50 -11.09
C VAL A 329 19.10 -12.36 -11.08
N ALA A 330 19.41 -12.98 -9.95
CA ALA A 330 20.59 -13.82 -9.81
C ALA A 330 20.44 -14.80 -8.65
N ASP A 331 20.98 -16.01 -8.82
CA ASP A 331 21.15 -16.95 -7.72
C ASP A 331 22.25 -16.43 -6.78
N PHE A 332 21.87 -16.04 -5.56
CA PHE A 332 22.79 -15.49 -4.59
C PHE A 332 23.91 -16.45 -4.23
N MET A 333 23.75 -17.77 -4.36
CA MET A 333 24.78 -18.75 -4.02
C MET A 333 25.87 -18.87 -5.10
N THR A 334 25.57 -18.51 -6.34
CA THR A 334 26.47 -18.71 -7.48
C THR A 334 26.86 -17.43 -8.21
N CYS A 335 26.16 -16.31 -7.97
CA CYS A 335 26.42 -15.04 -8.65
C CYS A 335 27.82 -14.47 -8.35
N ASP A 336 28.30 -13.61 -9.25
CA ASP A 336 29.54 -12.86 -9.06
C ASP A 336 29.35 -11.76 -7.99
N LEU A 337 29.93 -11.98 -6.82
CA LEU A 337 29.86 -11.04 -5.71
C LEU A 337 30.62 -9.73 -6.01
N ALA A 338 31.63 -9.75 -6.87
CA ALA A 338 32.35 -8.53 -7.25
C ALA A 338 31.44 -7.60 -8.06
N ALA A 339 30.60 -8.17 -8.94
CA ALA A 339 29.58 -7.43 -9.68
C ALA A 339 28.43 -6.96 -8.77
N LEU A 340 28.02 -7.77 -7.78
CA LEU A 340 26.99 -7.40 -6.81
C LEU A 340 27.45 -6.26 -5.89
N GLY A 341 28.75 -6.22 -5.60
CA GLY A 341 29.39 -5.22 -4.75
C GLY A 341 29.04 -5.37 -3.26
N ALA A 342 29.58 -4.45 -2.46
CA ALA A 342 29.32 -4.40 -1.02
C ALA A 342 28.21 -3.39 -0.68
N TRP A 343 27.55 -3.61 0.45
CA TRP A 343 26.36 -2.91 0.91
C TRP A 343 26.46 -2.62 2.40
N ASP A 344 26.01 -1.44 2.82
CA ASP A 344 26.14 -1.02 4.22
C ASP A 344 25.30 -1.91 5.13
N VAL A 345 24.07 -2.21 4.69
CA VAL A 345 23.16 -3.13 5.38
C VAL A 345 22.72 -4.25 4.44
N VAL A 346 22.79 -5.49 4.92
CA VAL A 346 22.32 -6.68 4.19
C VAL A 346 21.21 -7.35 5.00
N LEU A 347 20.07 -7.56 4.36
CA LEU A 347 18.94 -8.29 4.90
C LEU A 347 18.97 -9.71 4.30
N TYR A 348 19.09 -10.72 5.17
CA TYR A 348 19.06 -12.13 4.79
C TYR A 348 17.97 -12.81 5.59
N LEU A 349 16.74 -12.68 5.11
CA LEU A 349 15.52 -12.86 5.90
C LEU A 349 14.74 -14.09 5.40
N GLY A 350 14.79 -15.16 6.17
CA GLY A 350 14.06 -16.38 5.88
C GLY A 350 14.62 -17.19 4.70
N VAL A 351 15.89 -17.00 4.35
CA VAL A 351 16.55 -17.69 3.24
C VAL A 351 17.52 -18.77 3.72
N LEU A 352 18.17 -18.57 4.86
CA LEU A 352 19.29 -19.38 5.31
C LEU A 352 18.99 -20.89 5.36
N TYR A 353 17.83 -21.29 5.91
CA TYR A 353 17.41 -22.69 6.02
C TYR A 353 16.95 -23.33 4.71
N HIS A 354 16.85 -22.54 3.62
CA HIS A 354 16.59 -23.03 2.26
C HIS A 354 17.86 -23.35 1.47
N VAL A 355 19.04 -23.18 2.09
CA VAL A 355 20.33 -23.37 1.42
C VAL A 355 21.04 -24.61 1.95
N GLU A 356 21.49 -25.48 1.05
CA GLU A 356 22.20 -26.72 1.40
C GLU A 356 23.51 -26.46 2.14
N GLU A 357 24.23 -25.39 1.78
CA GLU A 357 25.54 -25.04 2.32
C GLU A 357 25.51 -23.79 3.24
N PRO A 358 25.16 -23.93 4.54
CA PRO A 358 25.01 -22.81 5.47
C PRO A 358 26.21 -21.88 5.52
N LEU A 359 27.40 -22.47 5.71
CA LEU A 359 28.60 -21.70 5.97
C LEU A 359 29.07 -20.97 4.70
N THR A 360 28.87 -21.57 3.52
CA THR A 360 29.08 -20.90 2.25
C THR A 360 28.16 -19.70 2.14
N ALA A 361 26.86 -19.85 2.42
CA ALA A 361 25.89 -18.75 2.39
C ALA A 361 26.29 -17.61 3.33
N LEU A 362 26.62 -17.92 4.59
CA LEU A 362 27.04 -16.92 5.58
C LEU A 362 28.32 -16.19 5.16
N ARG A 363 29.30 -16.87 4.56
CA ARG A 363 30.52 -16.23 4.02
C ARG A 363 30.20 -15.28 2.87
N ARG A 364 29.26 -15.64 2.01
CA ARG A 364 28.81 -14.77 0.91
C ARG A 364 28.08 -13.54 1.45
N VAL A 365 27.22 -13.71 2.45
CA VAL A 365 26.58 -12.58 3.17
C VAL A 365 27.63 -11.66 3.77
N ALA A 366 28.63 -12.20 4.48
CA ALA A 366 29.74 -11.42 5.02
C ALA A 366 30.50 -10.64 3.92
N ALA A 367 30.83 -11.31 2.81
CA ALA A 367 31.58 -10.69 1.72
C ALA A 367 30.88 -9.47 1.07
N VAL A 368 29.55 -9.41 1.11
CA VAL A 368 28.77 -8.28 0.57
C VAL A 368 28.32 -7.28 1.63
N THR A 369 28.66 -7.50 2.90
CA THR A 369 28.27 -6.62 4.01
C THR A 369 29.43 -5.67 4.37
N ARG A 370 29.16 -4.37 4.52
CA ARG A 370 30.12 -3.42 5.07
C ARG A 370 29.91 -3.22 6.56
N GLU A 371 28.70 -2.89 6.99
CA GLU A 371 28.43 -2.52 8.38
C GLU A 371 27.62 -3.60 9.12
N LEU A 372 26.44 -3.96 8.61
CA LEU A 372 25.49 -4.81 9.32
C LEU A 372 24.82 -5.84 8.40
N ALA A 373 24.87 -7.11 8.77
CA ALA A 373 23.98 -8.14 8.26
C ALA A 373 22.91 -8.46 9.30
N ILE A 374 21.65 -8.47 8.88
CA ILE A 374 20.53 -8.96 9.68
C ILE A 374 20.14 -10.31 9.11
N VAL A 375 20.45 -11.36 9.87
CA VAL A 375 20.18 -12.74 9.49
C VAL A 375 19.01 -13.24 10.30
N GLU A 376 17.94 -13.60 9.60
CA GLU A 376 16.71 -14.10 10.17
C GLU A 376 16.40 -15.47 9.58
N THR A 377 16.14 -16.45 10.44
CA THR A 377 16.02 -17.86 10.03
C THR A 377 15.07 -18.62 10.94
N GLU A 378 14.57 -19.74 10.43
CA GLU A 378 14.03 -20.80 11.27
C GLU A 378 15.16 -21.33 12.18
N ALA A 379 14.84 -21.54 13.45
CA ALA A 379 15.79 -22.00 14.45
C ALA A 379 15.14 -22.97 15.43
N ILE A 380 16.00 -23.69 16.15
CA ILE A 380 15.58 -24.69 17.14
C ILE A 380 16.05 -24.35 18.55
N VAL A 381 15.24 -24.76 19.53
CA VAL A 381 15.61 -24.84 20.94
C VAL A 381 15.49 -26.29 21.35
N LEU A 382 16.56 -26.80 21.97
CA LEU A 382 16.54 -28.09 22.63
C LEU A 382 16.87 -27.82 24.10
N PRO A 383 15.87 -27.89 25.01
CA PRO A 383 16.05 -27.51 26.40
C PRO A 383 17.25 -28.19 27.06
N GLY A 384 18.12 -27.38 27.67
CA GLY A 384 19.34 -27.83 28.34
C GLY A 384 20.57 -27.97 27.45
N LEU A 385 20.46 -27.82 26.12
CA LEU A 385 21.57 -27.85 25.17
C LEU A 385 21.76 -26.52 24.41
N GLU A 386 21.26 -25.41 24.94
CA GLU A 386 21.33 -24.10 24.30
C GLU A 386 22.78 -23.59 24.16
N HIS A 387 23.67 -24.08 25.03
CA HIS A 387 25.09 -23.73 25.05
C HIS A 387 25.93 -24.51 24.01
N GLU A 388 25.38 -25.59 23.45
CA GLU A 388 26.04 -26.35 22.40
C GLU A 388 25.68 -25.79 21.02
N ALA A 389 26.61 -25.84 20.05
CA ALA A 389 26.31 -25.43 18.69
C ALA A 389 25.62 -26.57 17.93
N LEU A 390 24.31 -26.48 17.72
CA LEU A 390 23.50 -27.52 17.09
C LEU A 390 22.89 -27.08 15.75
N TRP A 391 22.96 -27.98 14.76
CA TRP A 391 22.19 -27.91 13.51
C TRP A 391 21.31 -29.16 13.44
N GLN A 392 19.99 -28.98 13.43
CA GLN A 392 19.06 -30.07 13.14
C GLN A 392 18.84 -30.15 11.63
N PHE A 393 19.02 -31.33 11.05
CA PHE A 393 18.77 -31.59 9.64
C PHE A 393 17.36 -32.12 9.42
N PHE A 394 16.75 -31.76 8.30
CA PHE A 394 15.46 -32.25 7.84
C PHE A 394 15.66 -32.97 6.50
N PRO A 395 15.69 -34.32 6.49
CA PRO A 395 15.90 -35.11 5.27
C PRO A 395 14.77 -35.01 4.24
N GLY A 396 13.58 -34.55 4.64
CA GLY A 396 12.43 -34.39 3.76
C GLY A 396 11.66 -33.11 4.07
N ALA A 397 10.37 -33.24 4.38
CA ALA A 397 9.46 -32.12 4.59
C ALA A 397 9.07 -31.92 6.08
N GLU A 398 9.88 -32.41 7.01
CA GLU A 398 9.58 -32.39 8.44
C GLU A 398 9.39 -30.95 8.97
N LEU A 399 10.14 -30.00 8.43
CA LEU A 399 9.99 -28.59 8.75
C LEU A 399 8.97 -27.94 7.79
N ASN A 400 7.84 -27.51 8.35
CA ASN A 400 6.78 -26.76 7.64
C ASN A 400 6.20 -27.45 6.39
N SER A 401 6.33 -28.77 6.26
CA SER A 401 5.87 -29.50 5.07
C SER A 401 6.52 -28.99 3.77
N ASP A 402 7.76 -28.55 3.86
CA ASP A 402 8.51 -27.96 2.77
C ASP A 402 9.87 -28.66 2.61
N VAL A 403 10.08 -29.26 1.44
CA VAL A 403 11.29 -30.03 1.11
C VAL A 403 12.50 -29.17 0.81
N SER A 404 12.34 -27.85 0.65
CA SER A 404 13.52 -26.97 0.53
C SER A 404 14.10 -26.58 1.88
N ASN A 405 13.49 -26.98 3.00
CA ASN A 405 14.02 -26.74 4.33
C ASN A 405 15.04 -27.81 4.70
N TRP A 406 16.33 -27.50 4.63
CA TRP A 406 17.39 -28.50 4.83
C TRP A 406 17.78 -28.70 6.29
N TRP A 407 17.75 -27.62 7.08
CA TRP A 407 18.19 -27.64 8.46
C TRP A 407 17.75 -26.37 9.21
N ALA A 408 17.89 -26.39 10.54
CA ALA A 408 17.73 -25.21 11.40
C ALA A 408 18.83 -25.18 12.48
N PRO A 409 19.52 -24.05 12.69
CA PRO A 409 20.46 -23.88 13.79
C PRO A 409 19.74 -23.58 15.11
N ASN A 410 20.42 -23.82 16.23
CA ASN A 410 20.12 -23.06 17.45
C ASN A 410 20.89 -21.73 17.48
N LEU A 411 20.61 -20.89 18.49
CA LEU A 411 21.24 -19.57 18.63
C LEU A 411 22.79 -19.65 18.65
N THR A 412 23.34 -20.63 19.36
CA THR A 412 24.79 -20.80 19.50
C THR A 412 25.43 -21.22 18.18
N ALA A 413 24.81 -22.12 17.41
CA ALA A 413 25.26 -22.51 16.09
C ALA A 413 25.25 -21.32 15.10
N LEU A 414 24.17 -20.54 15.06
CA LEU A 414 24.09 -19.41 14.13
C LEU A 414 25.12 -18.33 14.47
N THR A 415 25.25 -17.95 15.74
CA THR A 415 26.22 -16.94 16.17
C THR A 415 27.66 -17.39 15.94
N GLY A 416 27.99 -18.65 16.22
CA GLY A 416 29.28 -19.25 15.90
C GLY A 416 29.55 -19.32 14.40
N GLY A 417 28.55 -19.71 13.60
CA GLY A 417 28.63 -19.77 12.14
C GLY A 417 28.88 -18.40 11.50
N LEU A 418 28.20 -17.36 11.97
CA LEU A 418 28.42 -15.97 11.53
C LEU A 418 29.85 -15.50 11.82
N ARG A 419 30.39 -15.82 12.99
CA ARG A 419 31.79 -15.51 13.32
C ARG A 419 32.77 -16.30 12.44
N ALA A 420 32.52 -17.59 12.24
CA ALA A 420 33.32 -18.43 11.35
C ALA A 420 33.25 -17.98 9.87
N ALA A 421 32.18 -17.27 9.49
CA ALA A 421 32.02 -16.68 8.18
C ALA A 421 32.78 -15.37 7.96
N GLY A 422 33.32 -14.75 9.03
CA GLY A 422 34.15 -13.55 8.96
C GLY A 422 33.60 -12.30 9.64
N PHE A 423 32.44 -12.38 10.31
CA PHE A 423 31.96 -11.29 11.17
C PHE A 423 32.71 -11.25 12.50
N ALA A 424 33.04 -10.06 13.01
CA ALA A 424 33.67 -9.89 14.31
C ALA A 424 32.66 -10.05 15.46
N SER A 425 31.41 -9.64 15.23
CA SER A 425 30.32 -9.72 16.20
C SER A 425 29.09 -10.37 15.59
N ALA A 426 28.34 -11.11 16.42
CA ALA A 426 27.05 -11.70 16.10
C ALA A 426 26.20 -11.66 17.37
N ARG A 427 25.17 -10.80 17.40
CA ARG A 427 24.34 -10.54 18.58
C ARG A 427 22.86 -10.83 18.25
N PRO A 428 22.16 -11.65 19.06
CA PRO A 428 20.73 -11.86 18.84
C PRO A 428 19.95 -10.57 19.08
N SER A 429 19.08 -10.21 18.15
CA SER A 429 18.05 -9.18 18.35
C SER A 429 16.71 -9.82 18.73
N LEU A 430 16.46 -11.06 18.28
CA LEU A 430 15.35 -11.90 18.69
C LEU A 430 15.88 -13.30 18.98
N GLY A 431 15.89 -13.69 20.26
CA GLY A 431 16.35 -14.99 20.72
C GLY A 431 15.20 -15.97 21.01
N PRO A 432 15.51 -17.16 21.55
CA PRO A 432 14.50 -18.13 21.93
C PRO A 432 13.58 -17.58 23.04
N PRO A 433 12.25 -17.76 22.92
CA PRO A 433 11.31 -17.43 23.98
C PRO A 433 11.65 -18.17 25.28
N ALA A 434 11.50 -17.51 26.43
CA ALA A 434 11.85 -18.08 27.74
C ALA A 434 11.06 -19.35 28.05
N GLU A 435 9.80 -19.41 27.59
CA GLU A 435 8.93 -20.58 27.73
C GLU A 435 9.44 -21.81 26.98
N LEU A 436 10.14 -21.64 25.83
CA LEU A 436 10.69 -22.76 25.07
C LEU A 436 11.98 -23.28 25.71
N ILE A 437 12.76 -22.40 26.36
CA ILE A 437 13.96 -22.78 27.11
C ILE A 437 13.58 -23.60 28.35
N GLY A 438 12.48 -23.23 29.02
CA GLY A 438 11.98 -23.90 30.22
C GLY A 438 11.10 -25.12 29.96
N ALA A 439 10.93 -25.53 28.70
CA ALA A 439 10.08 -26.67 28.34
C ALA A 439 10.69 -28.01 28.78
N ALA A 440 9.83 -29.02 28.94
CA ALA A 440 10.24 -30.34 29.44
C ALA A 440 10.81 -31.25 28.34
N ASP A 441 10.47 -31.00 27.08
CA ASP A 441 10.86 -31.78 25.90
C ASP A 441 11.30 -30.86 24.75
N GLY A 442 11.69 -31.44 23.61
CA GLY A 442 12.18 -30.72 22.44
C GLY A 442 12.58 -31.67 21.32
N PRO A 443 12.99 -31.16 20.13
CA PRO A 443 13.26 -29.76 19.81
C PRO A 443 11.99 -28.93 19.55
N HIS A 444 12.05 -27.64 19.86
CA HIS A 444 11.03 -26.64 19.53
C HIS A 444 11.53 -25.65 18.49
N HIS A 445 10.64 -25.19 17.63
CA HIS A 445 10.95 -24.29 16.53
C HIS A 445 10.55 -22.85 16.86
N TYR A 446 11.35 -21.89 16.39
CA TYR A 446 11.08 -20.46 16.53
C TYR A 446 11.82 -19.65 15.45
N ARG A 447 11.48 -18.36 15.36
CA ARG A 447 12.19 -17.40 14.51
C ARG A 447 13.32 -16.74 15.28
N LEU A 448 14.52 -16.85 14.75
CA LEU A 448 15.75 -16.29 15.30
C LEU A 448 16.21 -15.13 14.43
N THR A 449 16.56 -14.00 15.05
CA THR A 449 17.21 -12.88 14.35
C THR A 449 18.53 -12.52 15.02
N VAL A 450 19.59 -12.44 14.22
CA VAL A 450 20.94 -12.08 14.66
C VAL A 450 21.47 -10.93 13.81
N HIS A 451 22.02 -9.93 14.49
CA HIS A 451 22.78 -8.83 13.91
C HIS A 451 24.26 -9.17 13.90
N ALA A 452 24.88 -9.18 12.72
CA ALA A 452 26.29 -9.47 12.56
C ALA A 452 27.04 -8.27 11.95
N THR A 453 28.21 -7.94 12.50
CA THR A 453 29.00 -6.76 12.09
C THR A 453 30.48 -7.12 11.94
N HIS A 454 31.18 -6.43 11.03
CA HIS A 454 32.63 -6.57 10.87
C HIS A 454 33.41 -5.78 11.90
N ASP A 455 32.86 -4.66 12.37
CA ASP A 455 33.48 -3.88 13.44
C ASP A 455 33.01 -4.38 14.82
N PRO A 456 33.92 -4.43 15.81
CA PRO A 456 33.52 -4.69 17.18
C PRO A 456 32.65 -3.52 17.71
N PRO A 457 31.68 -3.83 18.59
CA PRO A 457 30.63 -2.91 19.05
C PRO A 457 31.11 -1.79 19.96
#